data_AF-A0A0L7KNU1-F1
#
_entry.id   AF-A0A0L7KNU1-F1
#
_cell.length_a   1.000
_cell.length_b   1.000
_cell.length_c   1.000
_cell.angle_alpha   90.00
_cell.angle_beta   90.00
_cell.angle_gamma   90.00
#
_symmetry.space_group_name_H-M   'P 1'
#
loop_
_entity.id
_entity.type
_entity.pdbx_description
1 polymer ?
#
loop_
_entity_poly.entity_id
_entity_poly.type
_entity_poly.pdbx_seq_one_letter_code
_entity_poly.pdbx_strand_id
1 'polypeptide(L)'
;VDPKTGLIDYDKLAETAKLFKPKLVIAGMSCYSRCLDYKRFRQTLRGPRAGIIFYRKGVRSVKANGQRVMYELEGKINQAVIKNAQRLCAGLTSRGYAIATGGTDVHLALVDMRSKGLTGAPAERVLELCSIACNKNTVPGDKSALNPSGIRLVLSCEERVLELCSIACNKNTVPGDKSALNPSGIRLVVDFIDKALQLGQEITKVSGPKVADFNKVIGENADFKSKIAKLKEEVENFSQAFHLPGFEKY
;
A
#
# COMPACT_ATOMS: atom_id res chain seq x y z
N VAL A 1 -2.02 -19.30 -4.50
CA VAL A 1 -1.12 -18.95 -3.39
C VAL A 1 -1.31 -19.95 -2.28
N ASP A 2 -0.27 -20.23 -1.50
CA ASP A 2 -0.41 -20.99 -0.26
C ASP A 2 -1.30 -20.18 0.71
N PRO A 3 -2.41 -20.74 1.20
CA PRO A 3 -3.34 -20.02 2.07
C PRO A 3 -2.75 -19.67 3.43
N LYS A 4 -1.69 -20.36 3.90
CA LYS A 4 -1.05 -20.09 5.19
C LYS A 4 -0.03 -18.96 5.09
N THR A 5 0.83 -19.03 4.09
CA THR A 5 1.92 -18.04 3.91
C THR A 5 1.50 -16.85 3.06
N GLY A 6 0.45 -16.98 2.24
CA GLY A 6 0.04 -16.01 1.24
C GLY A 6 0.98 -15.91 0.03
N LEU A 7 2.06 -16.71 -0.01
CA LEU A 7 3.06 -16.70 -1.07
C LEU A 7 2.59 -17.51 -2.28
N ILE A 8 3.14 -17.20 -3.46
CA ILE A 8 2.93 -18.04 -4.65
C ILE A 8 3.59 -19.40 -4.41
N ASP A 9 2.80 -20.46 -4.56
CA ASP A 9 3.28 -21.84 -4.55
C ASP A 9 3.83 -22.18 -5.94
N TYR A 10 5.14 -21.96 -6.10
CA TYR A 10 5.82 -22.17 -7.37
C TYR A 10 6.00 -23.66 -7.70
N ASP A 11 6.01 -24.54 -6.70
CA ASP A 11 6.14 -25.99 -6.92
C ASP A 11 4.85 -26.53 -7.51
N LYS A 12 3.70 -26.17 -6.92
CA LYS A 12 2.39 -26.49 -7.47
C LYS A 12 2.16 -25.83 -8.83
N LEU A 13 2.64 -24.61 -9.05
CA LEU A 13 2.62 -23.97 -10.37
C LEU A 13 3.38 -24.81 -11.41
N ALA A 14 4.57 -25.30 -11.05
CA ALA A 14 5.39 -26.13 -11.93
C ALA A 14 4.74 -27.49 -12.23
N GLU A 15 4.16 -28.13 -11.21
CA GLU A 15 3.40 -29.37 -11.36
C GLU A 15 2.18 -29.17 -12.29
N THR A 16 1.38 -28.13 -12.04
CA THR A 16 0.20 -27.81 -12.85
C THR A 16 0.58 -27.49 -14.29
N ALA A 17 1.69 -26.76 -14.50
CA ALA A 17 2.17 -26.44 -15.83
C ALA A 17 2.60 -27.69 -16.62
N LYS A 18 3.20 -28.70 -15.97
CA LYS A 18 3.54 -29.98 -16.61
C LYS A 18 2.29 -30.74 -17.07
N LEU A 19 1.24 -30.71 -16.26
CA LEU A 19 -0.03 -31.38 -16.56
C LEU A 19 -0.83 -30.66 -17.66
N PHE A 20 -1.00 -29.34 -17.53
CA PHE A 20 -1.87 -28.54 -18.39
C PHE A 20 -1.18 -28.05 -19.67
N LYS A 21 0.16 -28.06 -19.72
CA LYS A 21 0.99 -27.62 -20.85
C LYS A 21 0.54 -26.27 -21.46
N PRO A 22 0.45 -25.19 -20.64
CA PRO A 22 -0.02 -23.90 -21.12
C PRO A 22 0.93 -23.32 -22.18
N LYS A 23 0.37 -22.67 -23.21
CA LYS A 23 1.15 -21.98 -24.24
C LYS A 23 1.71 -20.62 -23.78
N LEU A 24 1.09 -20.03 -22.75
CA LEU A 24 1.44 -18.74 -22.16
C LEU A 24 1.19 -18.79 -20.65
N VAL A 25 2.11 -18.24 -19.87
CA VAL A 25 1.93 -18.00 -18.43
C VAL A 25 2.09 -16.51 -18.18
N ILE A 26 1.10 -15.90 -17.53
CA ILE A 26 1.12 -14.48 -17.18
C ILE A 26 1.76 -14.34 -15.79
N ALA A 27 2.87 -13.60 -15.73
CA ALA A 27 3.58 -13.28 -14.49
C ALA A 27 3.40 -11.78 -14.16
N GLY A 28 2.22 -11.44 -13.61
CA GLY A 28 1.87 -10.09 -13.21
C GLY A 28 0.71 -10.12 -12.21
N MET A 29 0.76 -9.25 -11.21
CA MET A 29 -0.19 -9.25 -10.09
C MET A 29 -0.67 -7.83 -9.79
N SER A 30 -1.96 -7.67 -9.51
CA SER A 30 -2.54 -6.38 -9.09
C SER A 30 -2.52 -6.17 -7.56
N CYS A 31 -2.54 -7.26 -6.78
CA CYS A 31 -2.53 -7.21 -5.31
C CYS A 31 -1.68 -8.37 -4.75
N TYR A 32 -0.36 -8.25 -4.89
CA TYR A 32 0.61 -9.16 -4.30
C TYR A 32 1.80 -8.34 -3.78
N SER A 33 2.13 -8.49 -2.51
CA SER A 33 3.09 -7.62 -1.81
C SER A 33 4.55 -8.10 -1.93
N ARG A 34 4.82 -9.16 -2.69
CA ARG A 34 6.17 -9.74 -2.84
C ARG A 34 6.64 -9.69 -4.28
N CYS A 35 7.95 -9.60 -4.47
CA CYS A 35 8.54 -9.72 -5.79
C CYS A 35 8.27 -11.11 -6.39
N LEU A 36 8.05 -11.16 -7.70
CA LEU A 36 7.89 -12.42 -8.42
C LEU A 36 9.25 -13.05 -8.68
N ASP A 37 9.33 -14.37 -8.50
CA ASP A 37 10.51 -15.16 -8.88
C ASP A 37 10.44 -15.48 -10.38
N TYR A 38 10.84 -14.49 -11.19
CA TYR A 38 10.89 -14.64 -12.66
C TYR A 38 11.81 -15.77 -13.11
N LYS A 39 12.83 -16.13 -12.30
CA LYS A 39 13.72 -17.26 -12.59
C LYS A 39 12.95 -18.57 -12.48
N ARG A 40 12.15 -18.76 -11.42
CA ARG A 40 11.26 -19.93 -11.29
C ARG A 40 10.19 -19.95 -12.37
N PHE A 41 9.55 -18.83 -12.70
CA PHE A 41 8.62 -18.78 -13.84
C PHE A 41 9.30 -19.25 -15.13
N ARG A 42 10.51 -18.76 -15.42
CA ARG A 42 11.29 -19.19 -16.60
C ARG A 42 11.67 -20.67 -16.56
N GLN A 43 12.02 -21.21 -15.39
CA GLN A 43 12.35 -22.63 -15.22
C GLN A 43 11.14 -23.53 -15.46
N THR A 44 9.96 -23.12 -15.00
CA THR A 44 8.69 -23.80 -15.29
C THR A 44 8.36 -23.75 -16.78
N LEU A 45 8.76 -22.70 -17.48
CA LEU A 45 8.54 -22.47 -18.91
C LEU A 45 9.62 -23.08 -19.82
N ARG A 46 10.34 -24.15 -19.43
CA ARG A 46 11.37 -24.83 -20.25
C ARG A 46 10.81 -25.59 -21.49
N GLY A 47 9.98 -24.92 -22.29
CA GLY A 47 9.65 -25.21 -23.69
C GLY A 47 9.86 -23.95 -24.55
N PRO A 48 9.81 -24.03 -25.89
CA PRO A 48 10.09 -22.87 -26.73
C PRO A 48 8.91 -21.89 -26.64
N ARG A 49 9.06 -20.75 -25.94
CA ARG A 49 8.26 -19.52 -26.13
C ARG A 49 8.73 -18.37 -25.24
N ALA A 50 8.66 -17.16 -25.81
CA ALA A 50 9.24 -15.92 -25.32
C ALA A 50 8.39 -15.20 -24.25
N GLY A 51 9.04 -14.32 -23.48
CA GLY A 51 8.41 -13.31 -22.64
C GLY A 51 9.03 -11.94 -22.92
N ILE A 52 8.23 -10.87 -22.86
CA ILE A 52 8.65 -9.50 -23.16
C ILE A 52 8.51 -8.63 -21.90
N ILE A 53 9.52 -7.81 -21.62
CA ILE A 53 9.51 -6.80 -20.55
C ILE A 53 9.86 -5.45 -21.21
N PHE A 54 9.03 -4.43 -21.01
CA PHE A 54 9.29 -3.07 -21.49
C PHE A 54 9.61 -2.13 -20.32
N TYR A 55 10.57 -1.23 -20.52
CA TYR A 55 10.74 -0.01 -19.71
C TYR A 55 11.43 1.07 -20.55
N ARG A 56 11.17 2.36 -20.27
CA ARG A 56 11.88 3.48 -20.91
C ARG A 56 13.18 3.78 -20.15
N LYS A 57 14.29 3.94 -20.88
CA LYS A 57 15.58 4.46 -20.39
C LYS A 57 16.09 5.55 -21.34
N GLY A 58 16.73 6.60 -20.82
CA GLY A 58 17.30 7.65 -21.68
C GLY A 58 17.84 8.89 -20.97
N VAL A 59 18.23 9.88 -21.78
CA VAL A 59 18.81 11.18 -21.37
C VAL A 59 17.68 12.17 -21.07
N ARG A 60 17.72 12.80 -19.89
CA ARG A 60 16.77 13.85 -19.45
C ARG A 60 17.12 15.21 -20.03
N SER A 61 18.39 15.58 -20.01
CA SER A 61 18.88 16.82 -20.63
C SER A 61 20.36 16.71 -20.97
N VAL A 62 20.84 17.58 -21.86
CA VAL A 62 22.26 17.74 -22.17
C VAL A 62 22.68 19.12 -21.68
N LYS A 63 23.66 19.17 -20.78
CA LYS A 63 24.22 20.44 -20.30
C LYS A 63 25.00 21.12 -21.42
N ALA A 64 25.22 22.43 -21.32
CA ALA A 64 25.95 23.23 -22.32
C ALA A 64 27.37 22.69 -22.63
N ASN A 65 27.98 21.95 -21.69
CA ASN A 65 29.28 21.28 -21.84
C ASN A 65 29.19 19.88 -22.51
N GLY A 66 28.04 19.50 -23.07
CA GLY A 66 27.80 18.20 -23.69
C GLY A 66 27.54 17.04 -22.71
N GLN A 67 27.55 17.29 -21.40
CA GLN A 67 27.32 16.25 -20.40
C GLN A 67 25.85 15.82 -20.38
N ARG A 68 25.60 14.53 -20.66
CA ARG A 68 24.27 13.92 -20.64
C ARG A 68 23.83 13.66 -19.20
N VAL A 69 22.72 14.27 -18.79
CA VAL A 69 22.06 13.99 -17.51
C VAL A 69 21.03 12.89 -17.77
N MET A 70 21.25 11.70 -17.23
CA MET A 70 20.32 10.58 -17.34
C MET A 70 19.12 10.75 -16.39
N TYR A 71 17.99 10.10 -16.68
CA TYR A 71 16.93 9.95 -15.68
C TYR A 71 17.39 9.03 -14.54
N GLU A 72 17.74 9.57 -13.37
CA GLU A 72 17.97 8.83 -12.12
C GLU A 72 16.79 8.94 -11.14
N LEU A 73 15.56 8.97 -11.67
CA LEU A 73 14.36 9.06 -10.84
C LEU A 73 13.95 7.67 -10.31
N GLU A 74 14.15 6.62 -11.11
CA GLU A 74 13.74 5.24 -10.79
C GLU A 74 14.33 4.74 -9.48
N GLY A 75 15.65 4.85 -9.29
CA GLY A 75 16.32 4.37 -8.08
C GLY A 75 15.86 5.10 -6.81
N LYS A 76 15.68 6.42 -6.89
CA LYS A 76 15.29 7.25 -5.74
C LYS A 76 13.81 7.06 -5.38
N ILE A 77 12.94 7.01 -6.37
CA ILE A 77 11.50 6.76 -6.21
C ILE A 77 11.28 5.36 -5.65
N ASN A 78 11.87 4.33 -6.26
CA ASN A 78 11.69 2.95 -5.83
C ASN A 78 12.19 2.76 -4.39
N GLN A 79 13.34 3.33 -4.03
CA GLN A 79 13.85 3.24 -2.66
C GLN A 79 12.93 3.92 -1.64
N ALA A 80 12.40 5.10 -1.94
CA ALA A 80 11.54 5.82 -1.00
C ALA A 80 10.18 5.15 -0.84
N VAL A 81 9.56 4.76 -1.94
CA VAL A 81 8.24 4.10 -1.96
C VAL A 81 8.29 2.77 -1.22
N ILE A 82 9.28 1.91 -1.54
CA ILE A 82 9.39 0.60 -0.91
C ILE A 82 9.71 0.73 0.59
N LYS A 83 10.62 1.64 0.97
CA LYS A 83 10.95 1.87 2.38
C LYS A 83 9.73 2.39 3.17
N ASN A 84 8.94 3.28 2.57
CA ASN A 84 7.72 3.78 3.21
C ASN A 84 6.65 2.68 3.31
N ALA A 85 6.51 1.81 2.30
CA ALA A 85 5.59 0.69 2.33
C ALA A 85 5.98 -0.34 3.40
N GLN A 86 7.28 -0.59 3.57
CA GLN A 86 7.81 -1.41 4.66
C GLN A 86 7.53 -0.80 6.03
N ARG A 87 7.71 0.52 6.19
CA ARG A 87 7.38 1.24 7.43
C ARG A 87 5.89 1.22 7.75
N LEU A 88 5.03 1.40 6.75
CA LEU A 88 3.57 1.28 6.89
C LEU A 88 3.21 -0.14 7.38
N CYS A 89 3.74 -1.17 6.73
CA CYS A 89 3.52 -2.56 7.16
C CYS A 89 4.01 -2.81 8.59
N ALA A 90 5.20 -2.33 8.94
CA ALA A 90 5.76 -2.49 10.28
C ALA A 90 4.90 -1.77 11.34
N GLY A 91 4.46 -0.55 11.07
CA GLY A 91 3.62 0.24 11.98
C GLY A 91 2.21 -0.35 12.16
N LEU A 92 1.64 -0.94 11.12
CA LEU A 92 0.37 -1.66 11.23
C LEU A 92 0.56 -2.99 11.99
N THR A 93 1.64 -3.72 11.71
CA THR A 93 1.97 -4.97 12.41
C THR A 93 2.16 -4.72 13.90
N SER A 94 2.85 -3.65 14.30
CA SER A 94 3.04 -3.29 15.71
C SER A 94 1.74 -2.92 16.44
N ARG A 95 0.70 -2.53 15.70
CA ARG A 95 -0.67 -2.28 16.20
C ARG A 95 -1.56 -3.53 16.15
N GLY A 96 -1.00 -4.68 15.78
CA GLY A 96 -1.69 -5.97 15.74
C GLY A 96 -2.53 -6.21 14.50
N TYR A 97 -2.30 -5.48 13.40
CA TYR A 97 -2.90 -5.81 12.11
C TYR A 97 -2.13 -6.93 11.42
N ALA A 98 -2.85 -7.88 10.83
CA ALA A 98 -2.25 -8.95 10.07
C ALA A 98 -1.95 -8.46 8.64
N ILE A 99 -0.70 -8.53 8.21
CA ILE A 99 -0.29 -8.20 6.84
C ILE A 99 -0.14 -9.50 6.06
N ALA A 100 -0.81 -9.61 4.92
CA ALA A 100 -0.66 -10.77 4.04
C ALA A 100 0.80 -10.93 3.62
N THR A 101 1.32 -12.15 3.67
CA THR A 101 2.75 -12.48 3.47
C THR A 101 3.72 -11.90 4.52
N GLY A 102 3.21 -11.30 5.61
CA GLY A 102 4.01 -10.74 6.71
C GLY A 102 4.73 -9.42 6.40
N GLY A 103 4.45 -8.77 5.26
CA GLY A 103 5.09 -7.51 4.88
C GLY A 103 5.03 -7.24 3.39
N THR A 104 5.95 -6.39 2.91
CA THR A 104 6.01 -6.00 1.50
C THR A 104 7.43 -5.75 1.01
N ASP A 105 7.67 -6.13 -0.25
CA ASP A 105 8.86 -5.81 -1.03
C ASP A 105 8.54 -4.81 -2.15
N VAL A 106 7.28 -4.37 -2.23
CA VAL A 106 6.74 -3.53 -3.29
C VAL A 106 5.99 -2.33 -2.69
N HIS A 107 5.30 -1.57 -3.54
CA HIS A 107 4.65 -0.30 -3.21
C HIS A 107 3.26 -0.42 -2.56
N LEU A 108 2.83 -1.62 -2.17
CA LEU A 108 1.50 -1.85 -1.58
C LEU A 108 1.57 -2.73 -0.33
N ALA A 109 0.56 -2.62 0.52
CA ALA A 109 0.30 -3.49 1.65
C ALA A 109 -1.10 -4.09 1.52
N LEU A 110 -1.21 -5.40 1.72
CA LEU A 110 -2.50 -6.10 1.81
C LEU A 110 -2.74 -6.45 3.27
N VAL A 111 -3.73 -5.80 3.88
CA VAL A 111 -4.04 -5.93 5.30
C VAL A 111 -5.27 -6.83 5.46
N ASP A 112 -5.16 -7.83 6.33
CA ASP A 112 -6.25 -8.71 6.71
C ASP A 112 -6.97 -8.15 7.94
N MET A 113 -8.25 -7.85 7.78
CA MET A 113 -9.07 -7.20 8.80
C MET A 113 -9.73 -8.20 9.76
N ARG A 114 -9.66 -9.51 9.49
CA ARG A 114 -10.27 -10.56 10.31
C ARG A 114 -9.74 -10.55 11.74
N SER A 115 -8.45 -10.28 11.93
CA SER A 115 -7.83 -10.19 13.26
C SER A 115 -8.39 -9.05 14.12
N LYS A 116 -9.06 -8.08 13.49
CA LYS A 116 -9.68 -6.93 14.15
C LYS A 116 -11.21 -7.01 14.15
N GLY A 117 -11.80 -8.13 13.73
CA GLY A 117 -13.26 -8.30 13.69
C GLY A 117 -13.95 -7.42 12.65
N LEU A 118 -13.24 -6.95 11.63
CA LEU A 118 -13.77 -6.17 10.52
C LEU A 118 -13.75 -6.97 9.22
N THR A 119 -14.66 -6.63 8.31
CA THR A 119 -14.58 -7.03 6.90
C THR A 119 -14.05 -5.86 6.06
N GLY A 120 -13.65 -6.13 4.82
CA GLY A 120 -13.04 -5.11 3.97
C GLY A 120 -13.98 -3.94 3.65
N ALA A 121 -15.28 -4.16 3.56
CA ALA A 121 -16.23 -3.13 3.13
C ALA A 121 -16.53 -2.05 4.20
N PRO A 122 -16.83 -2.38 5.48
CA PRO A 122 -16.89 -1.38 6.55
C PRO A 122 -15.54 -0.69 6.79
N ALA A 123 -14.42 -1.42 6.67
CA ALA A 123 -13.07 -0.86 6.80
C ALA A 123 -12.77 0.19 5.71
N GLU A 124 -13.06 -0.13 4.46
CA GLU A 124 -12.94 0.82 3.34
C GLU A 124 -13.84 2.03 3.54
N ARG A 125 -15.10 1.81 3.98
CA ARG A 125 -16.07 2.88 4.17
C ARG A 125 -15.67 3.87 5.25
N VAL A 126 -15.19 3.41 6.41
CA VAL A 126 -14.77 4.32 7.49
C VAL A 126 -13.52 5.12 7.10
N LEU A 127 -12.60 4.50 6.37
CA LEU A 127 -11.41 5.18 5.85
C LEU A 127 -11.80 6.26 4.84
N GLU A 128 -12.70 5.95 3.91
CA GLU A 128 -13.23 6.90 2.93
C GLU A 128 -13.89 8.12 3.61
N LEU A 129 -14.69 7.89 4.65
CA LEU A 129 -15.33 8.97 5.41
C LEU A 129 -14.32 9.86 6.16
N CYS A 130 -13.13 9.34 6.45
CA CYS A 130 -12.02 10.08 7.07
C CYS A 130 -11.04 10.67 6.04
N SER A 131 -11.42 10.75 4.76
CA SER A 131 -10.57 11.23 3.65
C SER A 131 -9.31 10.37 3.41
N ILE A 132 -9.36 9.08 3.76
CA ILE A 132 -8.30 8.10 3.48
C ILE A 132 -8.79 7.15 2.38
N ALA A 133 -8.30 7.34 1.16
CA ALA A 133 -8.66 6.48 0.04
C ALA A 133 -7.95 5.12 0.14
N CYS A 134 -8.73 4.04 0.08
CA CYS A 134 -8.21 2.68 -0.03
C CYS A 134 -9.19 1.82 -0.83
N ASN A 135 -8.84 0.54 -1.05
CA ASN A 135 -9.72 -0.39 -1.74
C ASN A 135 -9.87 -1.68 -0.95
N LYS A 136 -11.10 -2.16 -0.76
CA LYS A 136 -11.34 -3.51 -0.22
C LYS A 136 -10.80 -4.58 -1.18
N ASN A 137 -10.12 -5.59 -0.65
CA ASN A 137 -9.48 -6.62 -1.45
C ASN A 137 -9.56 -7.98 -0.76
N THR A 138 -9.69 -9.05 -1.55
CA THR A 138 -9.69 -10.42 -1.02
C THR A 138 -8.35 -10.74 -0.39
N VAL A 139 -8.38 -11.53 0.67
CA VAL A 139 -7.20 -12.09 1.34
C VAL A 139 -7.20 -13.62 1.25
N PRO A 140 -6.04 -14.27 1.36
CA PRO A 140 -5.98 -15.73 1.39
C PRO A 140 -6.94 -16.32 2.44
N GLY A 141 -7.76 -17.28 1.99
CA GLY A 141 -8.78 -17.93 2.81
C GLY A 141 -10.17 -17.30 2.76
N ASP A 142 -10.37 -16.18 2.04
CA ASP A 142 -11.71 -15.68 1.76
C ASP A 142 -12.51 -16.69 0.93
N LYS A 143 -13.75 -16.97 1.36
CA LYS A 143 -14.67 -17.89 0.67
C LYS A 143 -15.40 -17.23 -0.50
N SER A 144 -15.54 -15.90 -0.47
CA SER A 144 -16.28 -15.13 -1.47
C SER A 144 -15.44 -13.95 -1.95
N ALA A 145 -15.38 -13.77 -3.27
CA ALA A 145 -14.73 -12.62 -3.88
C ALA A 145 -15.54 -11.32 -3.70
N LEU A 146 -16.85 -11.43 -3.51
CA LEU A 146 -17.75 -10.27 -3.35
C LEU A 146 -17.72 -9.68 -1.94
N ASN A 147 -17.35 -10.49 -0.94
CA ASN A 147 -17.26 -10.08 0.46
C ASN A 147 -15.82 -10.24 0.96
N PRO A 148 -14.89 -9.39 0.50
CA PRO A 148 -13.50 -9.48 0.88
C PRO A 148 -13.28 -9.14 2.36
N SER A 149 -12.32 -9.79 2.99
CA SER A 149 -11.96 -9.53 4.39
C SER A 149 -10.74 -8.62 4.58
N GLY A 150 -10.18 -8.08 3.49
CA GLY A 150 -9.00 -7.21 3.58
C GLY A 150 -9.16 -5.86 2.91
N ILE A 151 -8.14 -5.02 3.12
CA ILE A 151 -7.96 -3.74 2.45
C ILE A 151 -6.57 -3.68 1.81
N ARG A 152 -6.50 -3.07 0.63
CA ARG A 152 -5.26 -2.79 -0.09
C ARG A 152 -4.91 -1.32 0.10
N LEU A 153 -3.75 -1.08 0.68
CA LEU A 153 -3.14 0.25 0.81
C LEU A 153 -2.00 0.36 -0.18
N VAL A 154 -1.98 1.42 -0.98
CA VAL A 154 -0.97 1.65 -2.00
C VAL A 154 -0.25 2.95 -1.67
N LEU A 155 1.07 2.92 -1.69
CA LEU A 155 1.91 4.09 -1.59
C LEU A 155 2.42 4.43 -2.99
N SER A 156 1.90 5.51 -3.55
CA SER A 156 2.50 6.17 -4.71
C SER A 156 3.52 7.20 -4.25
N CYS A 157 4.56 7.40 -5.04
CA CYS A 157 5.52 8.48 -4.77
C CYS A 157 4.85 9.81 -5.11
N GLU A 158 4.51 10.61 -4.12
CA GLU A 158 4.53 12.05 -4.32
C GLU A 158 5.98 12.50 -4.24
N GLU A 159 6.52 12.98 -5.35
CA GLU A 159 7.94 13.29 -5.55
C GLU A 159 8.52 14.28 -4.51
N ARG A 160 7.68 14.98 -3.74
CA ARG A 160 8.10 15.99 -2.76
C ARG A 160 8.04 15.62 -1.29
N VAL A 161 7.49 14.46 -0.92
CA VAL A 161 7.72 13.91 0.44
C VAL A 161 9.23 13.68 0.65
N LEU A 162 9.98 13.43 -0.43
CA LEU A 162 11.44 13.33 -0.43
C LEU A 162 12.18 14.68 -0.40
N GLU A 163 11.62 15.74 -0.97
CA GLU A 163 12.28 17.04 -1.06
C GLU A 163 12.31 17.72 0.32
N LEU A 164 11.24 17.58 1.12
CA LEU A 164 11.26 17.98 2.55
C LEU A 164 12.14 17.06 3.42
N CYS A 165 12.22 15.76 3.12
CA CYS A 165 13.13 14.86 3.83
C CYS A 165 14.62 15.16 3.57
N SER A 166 14.95 15.76 2.42
CA SER A 166 16.34 16.07 2.03
C SER A 166 16.73 17.51 2.36
N ILE A 167 15.81 18.47 2.23
CA ILE A 167 16.07 19.90 2.50
C ILE A 167 16.07 20.20 4.01
N ALA A 168 15.27 19.49 4.82
CA ALA A 168 15.31 19.64 6.29
C ALA A 168 16.60 19.09 6.93
N CYS A 169 17.34 18.21 6.23
CA CYS A 169 18.65 17.72 6.68
C CYS A 169 19.78 18.76 6.54
N ASN A 170 19.53 19.92 5.89
CA ASN A 170 20.61 20.83 5.50
C ASN A 170 20.49 22.25 6.08
N LYS A 171 19.59 22.48 7.05
CA LYS A 171 19.38 23.82 7.63
C LYS A 171 19.37 23.87 9.17
N ASN A 172 20.19 23.06 9.85
CA ASN A 172 20.72 23.25 11.22
C ASN A 172 20.78 21.94 12.04
N THR A 173 21.39 20.88 11.52
CA THR A 173 21.68 19.69 12.33
C THR A 173 23.16 19.33 12.23
N VAL A 174 23.72 19.03 13.40
CA VAL A 174 25.13 18.71 13.64
C VAL A 174 25.53 17.50 12.77
N PRO A 175 26.70 17.51 12.10
CA PRO A 175 27.13 16.38 11.28
C PRO A 175 27.36 15.15 12.17
N GLY A 176 26.48 14.16 12.11
CA GLY A 176 26.64 12.90 12.84
C GLY A 176 25.35 12.23 13.32
N ASP A 177 24.24 12.95 13.42
CA ASP A 177 22.98 12.35 13.86
C ASP A 177 22.16 11.79 12.68
N LYS A 178 22.36 10.49 12.42
CA LYS A 178 21.61 9.74 11.38
C LYS A 178 20.17 9.38 11.82
N SER A 179 19.70 9.86 12.98
CA SER A 179 18.33 9.61 13.44
C SER A 179 17.27 10.54 12.83
N ALA A 180 17.69 11.66 12.21
CA ALA A 180 16.80 12.71 11.70
C ALA A 180 16.36 12.54 10.22
N LEU A 181 16.26 11.30 9.73
CA LEU A 181 15.69 11.01 8.40
C LEU A 181 14.14 11.04 8.49
N ASN A 182 13.56 12.22 8.66
CA ASN A 182 12.21 12.48 9.22
C ASN A 182 11.21 11.29 9.22
N PRO A 183 11.22 10.45 10.26
CA PRO A 183 10.38 9.26 10.42
C PRO A 183 8.91 9.53 10.79
N SER A 184 8.44 10.78 10.74
CA SER A 184 7.18 11.23 11.36
C SER A 184 5.93 11.06 10.48
N GLY A 185 6.01 11.33 9.18
CA GLY A 185 4.82 11.35 8.30
C GLY A 185 4.12 10.00 8.16
N ILE A 186 4.86 8.94 7.82
CA ILE A 186 4.26 7.58 7.69
C ILE A 186 3.77 7.07 9.05
N ARG A 187 4.41 7.45 10.15
CA ARG A 187 3.93 7.09 11.50
C ARG A 187 2.56 7.71 11.77
N LEU A 188 2.38 8.99 11.45
CA LEU A 188 1.09 9.67 11.57
C LEU A 188 0.04 9.07 10.63
N VAL A 189 0.40 8.71 9.39
CA VAL A 189 -0.51 8.00 8.48
C VAL A 189 -0.96 6.66 9.09
N VAL A 190 -0.04 5.90 9.69
CA VAL A 190 -0.40 4.66 10.42
C VAL A 190 -1.34 4.97 11.60
N ASP A 191 -1.08 6.05 12.34
CA ASP A 191 -1.95 6.48 13.45
C ASP A 191 -3.37 6.83 12.96
N PHE A 192 -3.50 7.57 11.86
CA PHE A 192 -4.80 7.90 11.27
C PHE A 192 -5.56 6.67 10.78
N ILE A 193 -4.86 5.76 10.08
CA ILE A 193 -5.44 4.50 9.62
C ILE A 193 -5.92 3.68 10.82
N ASP A 194 -5.11 3.55 11.86
CA ASP A 194 -5.47 2.79 13.05
C ASP A 194 -6.67 3.40 13.79
N LYS A 195 -6.67 4.72 14.02
CA LYS A 195 -7.82 5.42 14.62
C LYS A 195 -9.10 5.20 13.80
N ALA A 196 -9.03 5.34 12.48
CA ALA A 196 -10.19 5.14 11.60
C ALA A 196 -10.70 3.70 11.65
N LEU A 197 -9.80 2.71 11.64
CA LEU A 197 -10.17 1.31 11.73
C LEU A 197 -10.70 0.92 13.12
N GLN A 198 -10.23 1.54 14.20
CA GLN A 198 -10.80 1.38 15.54
C GLN A 198 -12.21 1.95 15.62
N LEU A 199 -12.46 3.14 15.04
CA LEU A 199 -13.82 3.68 14.90
C LEU A 199 -14.70 2.74 14.08
N GLY A 200 -14.18 2.18 12.99
CA GLY A 200 -14.87 1.18 12.19
C GLY A 200 -15.27 -0.05 13.00
N GLN A 201 -14.40 -0.52 13.91
CA GLN A 201 -14.70 -1.63 14.82
C GLN A 201 -15.81 -1.27 15.81
N GLU A 202 -15.75 -0.08 16.43
CA GLU A 202 -16.79 0.41 17.34
C GLU A 202 -18.16 0.45 16.67
N ILE A 203 -18.23 1.02 15.45
CA ILE A 203 -19.48 1.13 14.70
C ILE A 203 -19.97 -0.25 14.27
N THR A 204 -19.08 -1.13 13.79
CA THR A 204 -19.44 -2.48 13.32
C THR A 204 -19.99 -3.35 14.46
N LYS A 205 -19.53 -3.16 15.71
CA LYS A 205 -20.09 -3.84 16.87
C LYS A 205 -21.56 -3.50 17.11
N VAL A 206 -22.00 -2.31 16.73
CA VAL A 206 -23.39 -1.85 16.88
C VAL A 206 -24.21 -2.15 15.62
N SER A 207 -23.66 -1.88 14.44
CA SER A 207 -24.38 -2.01 13.16
C SER A 207 -24.42 -3.44 12.61
N GLY A 208 -23.51 -4.30 13.05
CA GLY A 208 -23.19 -5.55 12.36
C GLY A 208 -22.39 -5.32 11.07
N PRO A 209 -22.11 -6.40 10.30
CA PRO A 209 -21.12 -6.41 9.22
C PRO A 209 -21.61 -5.82 7.88
N LYS A 210 -22.90 -5.49 7.75
CA LYS A 210 -23.48 -4.97 6.51
C LYS A 210 -23.23 -3.47 6.40
N VAL A 211 -22.69 -3.03 5.26
CA VAL A 211 -22.36 -1.61 5.02
C VAL A 211 -23.61 -0.71 5.02
N ALA A 212 -24.77 -1.22 4.61
CA ALA A 212 -26.02 -0.47 4.65
C ALA A 212 -26.39 -0.09 6.09
N ASP A 213 -26.31 -1.04 7.02
CA ASP A 213 -26.62 -0.82 8.43
C ASP A 213 -25.51 0.01 9.10
N PHE A 214 -24.25 -0.18 8.70
CA PHE A 214 -23.12 0.66 9.10
C PHE A 214 -23.36 2.15 8.79
N ASN A 215 -23.81 2.47 7.57
CA ASN A 215 -24.13 3.84 7.18
C ASN A 215 -25.34 4.42 7.94
N LYS A 216 -26.35 3.60 8.25
CA LYS A 216 -27.51 4.04 9.05
C LYS A 216 -27.08 4.44 10.46
N VAL A 217 -26.28 3.60 11.13
CA VAL A 217 -25.78 3.89 12.49
C VAL A 217 -24.96 5.19 12.52
N ILE A 218 -24.15 5.47 11.50
CA ILE A 218 -23.43 6.75 11.40
C ILE A 218 -24.38 7.93 11.20
N GLY A 219 -25.47 7.75 10.45
CA GLY A 219 -26.48 8.79 10.24
C GLY A 219 -27.29 9.13 11.49
N GLU A 220 -27.58 8.12 12.31
CA GLU A 220 -28.41 8.23 13.51
C GLU A 220 -27.61 8.64 14.76
N ASN A 221 -26.34 8.24 14.87
CA ASN A 221 -25.51 8.49 16.04
C ASN A 221 -24.62 9.72 15.87
N ALA A 222 -24.97 10.81 16.57
CA ALA A 222 -24.24 12.07 16.54
C ALA A 222 -22.78 11.95 17.02
N ASP A 223 -22.49 11.06 17.98
CA ASP A 223 -21.15 10.88 18.53
C ASP A 223 -20.19 10.28 17.49
N PHE A 224 -20.64 9.23 16.78
CA PHE A 224 -19.85 8.63 15.70
C PHE A 224 -19.62 9.62 14.57
N LYS A 225 -20.65 10.39 14.20
CA LYS A 225 -20.53 11.44 13.17
C LYS A 225 -19.50 12.50 13.56
N SER A 226 -19.51 12.94 14.82
CA SER A 226 -18.54 13.91 15.36
C SER A 226 -17.11 13.35 15.37
N LYS A 227 -16.92 12.11 15.85
CA LYS A 227 -15.59 11.44 15.85
C LYS A 227 -15.01 11.30 14.44
N ILE A 228 -15.83 10.90 13.46
CA ILE A 228 -15.43 10.79 12.06
C ILE A 228 -15.08 12.16 11.48
N ALA A 229 -15.92 13.18 11.71
CA ALA A 229 -15.67 14.54 11.21
C ALA A 229 -14.36 15.12 11.78
N LYS A 230 -14.09 14.91 13.07
CA LYS A 230 -12.84 15.34 13.70
C LYS A 230 -11.62 14.63 13.09
N LEU A 231 -11.69 13.30 12.91
CA LEU A 231 -10.59 12.55 12.33
C LEU A 231 -10.36 12.95 10.86
N LYS A 232 -11.44 13.19 10.11
CA LYS A 232 -11.40 13.71 8.75
C LYS A 232 -10.66 15.04 8.69
N GLU A 233 -11.00 15.98 9.57
CA GLU A 233 -10.34 17.29 9.65
C GLU A 233 -8.84 17.16 9.99
N GLU A 234 -8.48 16.29 10.94
CA GLU A 234 -7.07 16.00 11.26
C GLU A 234 -6.30 15.46 10.03
N VAL A 235 -6.92 14.57 9.26
CA VAL A 235 -6.33 13.99 8.04
C VAL A 235 -6.20 15.02 6.93
N GLU A 236 -7.22 15.85 6.70
CA GLU A 236 -7.21 16.88 5.67
C GLU A 236 -6.18 17.98 5.98
N ASN A 237 -6.10 18.43 7.22
CA ASN A 237 -5.09 19.39 7.67
C ASN A 237 -3.67 18.85 7.50
N PHE A 238 -3.46 17.55 7.80
CA PHE A 238 -2.19 16.90 7.54
C PHE A 238 -1.89 16.83 6.04
N SER A 239 -2.88 16.48 5.20
CA SER A 239 -2.70 16.35 3.75
C SER A 239 -2.42 17.69 3.05
N GLN A 240 -3.02 18.79 3.51
CA GLN A 240 -2.81 20.13 2.94
C GLN A 240 -1.39 20.66 3.12
N ALA A 241 -0.62 20.11 4.07
CA ALA A 241 0.79 20.46 4.24
C ALA A 241 1.68 19.99 3.06
N PHE A 242 1.14 19.13 2.19
CA PHE A 242 1.87 18.57 1.05
C PHE A 242 1.43 19.24 -0.26
N HIS A 243 2.39 19.43 -1.17
CA HIS A 243 2.15 20.00 -2.48
C HIS A 243 1.58 18.95 -3.44
N LEU A 244 0.47 19.28 -4.12
CA LEU A 244 -0.11 18.44 -5.15
C LEU A 244 0.56 18.68 -6.51
N PRO A 245 1.28 17.70 -7.10
CA PRO A 245 1.93 17.88 -8.39
C PRO A 245 0.94 18.27 -9.49
N GLY A 246 1.28 19.27 -10.29
CA GLY A 246 0.44 19.77 -11.37
C GLY A 246 -0.47 20.95 -10.99
N PHE A 247 -0.47 21.37 -9.72
CA PHE A 247 -1.21 22.54 -9.24
C PHE A 247 -0.28 23.47 -8.47
N GLU A 248 -0.28 24.78 -8.77
CA GLU A 248 0.60 25.75 -8.10
C GLU A 248 0.19 26.03 -6.64
N LYS A 249 -1.11 25.93 -6.33
CA LYS A 249 -1.68 26.00 -4.99
C LYS A 249 -2.81 24.98 -4.87
N TYR A 250 -2.86 24.32 -3.71
CA TYR A 250 -3.97 23.48 -3.28
C TYR A 250 -4.89 24.30 -2.38
#